data_AF-K8E6E9-F1
#
_entry.id   AF-K8E6E9-F1
#
_cell.length_a   1.000
_cell.length_b   1.000
_cell.length_c   1.000
_cell.angle_alpha   90.00
_cell.angle_beta   90.00
_cell.angle_gamma   90.00
#
_symmetry.space_group_name_H-M   'P 1'
#
loop_
_entity.id
_entity.type
_entity.pdbx_description
1 polymer ?
#
loop_
_entity_poly.entity_id
_entity_poly.type
_entity_poly.pdbx_seq_one_letter_code
_entity_poly.pdbx_strand_id
1 'polypeptide(L)'
;MDQIRSYIEAIFSELPRTKEIVDMRLTMLENMTEKYEELLADGVGENEAIGTVIRSIGSAEDLKKELELMEPTELEEKEAELVDTKNRGFGIAFSIFLYISSPIVYLIWQNISETMAIIGCLFIVALATANLIYWGVRGSKAKKAQHEDEFREDGQKKS
;
A
#
# COMPACT_ATOMS: atom_id res chain seq x y z
N MET A 1 -31.11 7.85 -1.18
CA MET A 1 -29.76 7.22 -1.02
C MET A 1 -29.57 5.90 -1.76
N ASP A 2 -30.42 4.87 -1.57
CA ASP A 2 -30.20 3.52 -2.15
C ASP A 2 -30.04 3.50 -3.68
N GLN A 3 -30.63 4.46 -4.37
CA GLN A 3 -30.56 4.60 -5.82
C GLN A 3 -29.14 4.95 -6.30
N ILE A 4 -28.41 5.82 -5.60
CA ILE A 4 -27.03 6.21 -5.95
C ILE A 4 -26.12 5.00 -5.80
N ARG A 5 -26.20 4.30 -4.67
CA ARG A 5 -25.43 3.08 -4.41
C ARG A 5 -25.69 1.99 -5.45
N SER A 6 -26.95 1.77 -5.81
CA SER A 6 -27.32 0.77 -6.81
C SER A 6 -26.80 1.12 -8.20
N TYR A 7 -26.78 2.40 -8.56
CA TYR A 7 -26.22 2.88 -9.83
C TYR A 7 -24.70 2.69 -9.90
N ILE A 8 -23.98 3.08 -8.83
CA ILE A 8 -22.53 2.87 -8.73
C ILE A 8 -22.20 1.38 -8.83
N GLU A 9 -22.91 0.51 -8.11
CA GLU A 9 -22.66 -0.92 -8.16
C GLU A 9 -22.91 -1.51 -9.57
N ALA A 10 -23.90 -1.00 -10.31
CA ALA A 10 -24.16 -1.42 -11.68
C ALA A 10 -22.99 -1.05 -12.61
N ILE A 11 -22.46 0.17 -12.52
CA ILE A 11 -21.29 0.60 -13.30
C ILE A 11 -20.07 -0.28 -13.03
N PHE A 12 -19.78 -0.53 -11.76
CA PHE A 12 -18.62 -1.34 -11.37
C PHE A 12 -18.83 -2.84 -11.59
N SER A 13 -20.04 -3.30 -11.87
CA SER A 13 -20.32 -4.70 -12.19
C SER A 13 -19.78 -5.13 -13.56
N GLU A 14 -19.62 -4.18 -14.48
CA GLU A 14 -19.07 -4.39 -15.83
C GLU A 14 -17.54 -4.31 -15.85
N LEU A 15 -16.92 -3.91 -14.74
CA LEU A 15 -15.47 -3.79 -14.58
C LEU A 15 -14.84 -5.05 -13.95
N PRO A 16 -13.56 -5.35 -14.26
CA PRO A 16 -12.87 -6.47 -13.64
C PRO A 16 -12.74 -6.26 -12.12
N ARG A 17 -12.90 -7.33 -11.34
CA ARG A 17 -12.80 -7.28 -9.88
C ARG A 17 -11.35 -7.30 -9.40
N THR A 18 -10.63 -6.20 -9.62
CA THR A 18 -9.29 -5.98 -9.05
C THR A 18 -9.40 -5.20 -7.73
N LYS A 19 -8.33 -5.24 -6.90
CA LYS A 19 -8.30 -4.49 -5.64
C LYS A 19 -8.46 -2.99 -5.88
N GLU A 20 -7.78 -2.45 -6.89
CA GLU A 20 -7.84 -1.04 -7.27
C GLU A 20 -9.26 -0.59 -7.67
N ILE A 21 -9.95 -1.38 -8.48
CA ILE A 21 -11.33 -1.08 -8.90
C ILE A 21 -12.29 -1.12 -7.70
N VAL A 22 -12.06 -2.01 -6.73
CA VAL A 22 -12.83 -2.05 -5.48
C VAL A 22 -12.57 -0.81 -4.62
N ASP A 23 -11.30 -0.39 -4.51
CA ASP A 23 -10.92 0.82 -3.77
C ASP A 23 -11.53 2.07 -4.43
N MET A 24 -11.44 2.20 -5.76
CA MET A 24 -12.10 3.25 -6.54
C MET A 24 -13.62 3.31 -6.34
N ARG A 25 -14.29 2.15 -6.33
CA ARG A 25 -15.74 2.07 -6.06
C ARG A 25 -16.09 2.66 -4.71
N LEU A 26 -15.29 2.38 -3.68
CA LEU A 26 -15.53 2.89 -2.33
C LEU A 26 -15.33 4.40 -2.27
N THR A 27 -14.22 4.90 -2.82
CA THR A 27 -13.95 6.35 -2.90
C THR A 27 -15.03 7.09 -3.68
N MET A 28 -15.48 6.53 -4.81
CA MET A 28 -16.56 7.15 -5.59
C MET A 28 -17.87 7.17 -4.80
N LEU A 29 -18.19 6.09 -4.09
CA LEU A 29 -19.40 6.02 -3.27
C LEU A 29 -19.38 7.05 -2.13
N GLU A 30 -18.23 7.25 -1.49
CA GLU A 30 -18.04 8.26 -0.45
C GLU A 30 -18.23 9.67 -1.03
N ASN A 31 -17.51 10.01 -2.10
CA ASN A 31 -17.59 11.34 -2.73
C ASN A 31 -19.00 11.68 -3.24
N MET A 32 -19.69 10.69 -3.85
CA MET A 32 -21.04 10.90 -4.36
C MET A 32 -22.08 10.97 -3.24
N THR A 33 -21.82 10.31 -2.11
CA THR A 33 -22.64 10.42 -0.89
C THR A 33 -22.50 11.80 -0.28
N GLU A 34 -21.27 12.29 -0.12
CA GLU A 34 -21.00 13.64 0.40
C GLU A 34 -21.65 14.71 -0.49
N LYS A 35 -21.50 14.61 -1.81
CA LYS A 35 -22.13 15.53 -2.76
C LYS A 35 -23.67 15.48 -2.71
N TYR A 36 -24.25 14.30 -2.50
CA TYR A 36 -25.69 14.18 -2.30
C TYR A 36 -26.15 14.90 -1.02
N GLU A 37 -25.42 14.74 0.08
CA GLU A 37 -25.73 15.39 1.36
C GLU A 37 -25.56 16.91 1.27
N GLU A 38 -24.55 17.39 0.54
CA GLU A 38 -24.35 18.81 0.24
C GLU A 38 -25.54 19.40 -0.52
N LEU A 39 -26.02 18.71 -1.57
CA LEU A 39 -27.19 19.15 -2.34
C LEU A 39 -28.46 19.20 -1.47
N LEU A 40 -28.64 18.25 -0.56
CA LEU A 40 -29.73 18.30 0.41
C LEU A 40 -29.61 19.48 1.37
N ALA A 41 -28.39 19.80 1.81
CA ALA A 41 -28.11 20.94 2.68
C ALA A 41 -28.39 22.29 1.99
N ASP A 42 -28.13 22.36 0.68
CA ASP A 42 -28.45 23.51 -0.18
C ASP A 42 -29.96 23.65 -0.47
N GLY A 43 -30.78 22.73 0.02
CA GLY A 43 -32.24 22.75 -0.13
C GLY A 43 -32.75 22.16 -1.45
N VAL A 44 -31.89 21.45 -2.19
CA VAL A 44 -32.31 20.67 -3.36
C VAL A 44 -33.15 19.47 -2.89
N GLY A 45 -34.27 19.21 -3.56
CA GLY A 45 -35.13 18.08 -3.22
C GLY A 45 -34.45 16.73 -3.44
N GLU A 46 -34.74 15.72 -2.61
CA GLU A 46 -34.10 14.39 -2.66
C GLU A 46 -34.05 13.79 -4.07
N ASN A 47 -35.17 13.79 -4.79
CA ASN A 47 -35.23 13.22 -6.14
C ASN A 47 -34.36 14.00 -7.16
N GLU A 48 -34.23 15.31 -6.97
CA GLU A 48 -33.43 16.18 -7.84
C GLU A 48 -31.93 16.04 -7.52
N ALA A 49 -31.58 15.94 -6.24
CA ALA A 49 -30.22 15.66 -5.79
C ALA A 49 -29.72 14.31 -6.32
N ILE A 50 -30.52 13.24 -6.24
CA ILE A 50 -30.20 11.92 -6.81
C ILE A 50 -29.96 12.03 -8.32
N GLY A 51 -30.86 12.70 -9.04
CA GLY A 51 -30.73 12.87 -10.49
C GLY A 51 -29.53 13.72 -10.91
N THR A 52 -29.05 14.60 -10.05
CA THR A 52 -27.85 15.43 -10.26
C THR A 52 -26.58 14.63 -10.04
N VAL A 53 -26.51 13.86 -8.94
CA VAL A 53 -25.35 13.02 -8.61
C VAL A 53 -25.16 11.91 -9.65
N ILE A 54 -26.23 11.21 -10.04
CA ILE A 54 -26.18 10.15 -11.06
C ILE A 54 -25.63 10.68 -12.40
N ARG A 55 -26.06 11.87 -12.83
CA ARG A 55 -25.55 12.49 -14.06
C ARG A 55 -24.09 12.86 -14.00
N SER A 56 -23.55 13.13 -12.81
CA SER A 56 -22.13 13.47 -12.65
C SER A 56 -21.19 12.27 -12.66
N ILE A 57 -21.71 11.06 -12.46
CA ILE A 57 -20.93 9.82 -12.45
C ILE A 57 -20.57 9.37 -13.87
N GLY A 58 -21.45 9.61 -14.85
CA GLY A 58 -21.26 9.13 -16.23
C GLY A 58 -21.68 7.67 -16.43
N SER A 59 -21.24 7.08 -17.56
CA SER A 59 -21.52 5.67 -17.92
C SER A 59 -20.36 4.74 -17.53
N ALA A 60 -20.62 3.43 -17.50
CA ALA A 60 -19.58 2.43 -17.25
C ALA A 60 -18.53 2.42 -18.37
N GLU A 61 -18.94 2.67 -19.61
CA GLU A 61 -18.06 2.78 -20.76
C GLU A 61 -17.09 3.96 -20.66
N ASP A 62 -17.55 5.11 -20.13
CA ASP A 62 -16.71 6.28 -19.92
C ASP A 62 -15.60 5.98 -18.90
N LEU A 63 -15.99 5.35 -17.78
CA LEU A 63 -15.05 4.95 -16.73
C LEU A 63 -14.06 3.89 -17.23
N LYS A 64 -14.52 2.91 -18.00
CA LYS A 64 -13.68 1.88 -18.63
C LYS A 64 -12.69 2.47 -19.61
N LYS A 65 -13.11 3.47 -20.40
CA LYS A 65 -12.22 4.19 -21.31
C LYS A 65 -11.17 4.99 -20.56
N GLU A 66 -11.52 5.63 -19.46
CA GLU A 66 -10.56 6.34 -18.60
C GLU A 66 -9.55 5.37 -17.97
N LEU A 67 -10.00 4.18 -17.55
CA LEU A 67 -9.16 3.08 -17.09
C LEU A 67 -8.30 2.45 -18.19
N GLU A 68 -8.80 2.32 -19.43
CA GLU A 68 -8.03 1.79 -20.57
C GLU A 68 -6.98 2.79 -21.08
N LEU A 69 -7.23 4.09 -20.93
CA LEU A 69 -6.24 5.14 -21.17
C LEU A 69 -5.15 5.14 -20.09
N MET A 70 -5.43 4.59 -18.91
CA MET A 70 -4.42 4.15 -17.95
C MET A 70 -3.89 2.77 -18.39
N GLU A 71 -3.23 2.69 -19.56
CA GLU A 71 -2.51 1.48 -19.94
C GLU A 71 -1.52 1.07 -18.83
N PRO A 72 -1.29 -0.25 -18.63
CA PRO A 72 -0.67 -0.82 -17.44
C PRO A 72 0.86 -0.69 -17.44
N THR A 73 1.40 0.45 -17.88
CA THR A 73 2.86 0.68 -17.88
C THR A 73 3.39 1.24 -16.57
N GLU A 74 2.53 1.66 -15.63
CA GLU A 74 2.97 2.19 -14.32
C GLU A 74 2.45 1.39 -13.11
N LEU A 75 1.50 0.46 -13.32
CA LEU A 75 0.80 -0.23 -12.24
C LEU A 75 1.60 -1.41 -11.66
N GLU A 76 2.44 -2.09 -12.45
CA GLU A 76 3.35 -3.13 -11.91
C GLU A 76 4.50 -2.53 -11.08
N GLU A 77 4.98 -1.32 -11.41
CA GLU A 77 6.09 -0.69 -10.68
C GLU A 77 5.65 -0.13 -9.31
N LYS A 78 4.42 0.41 -9.21
CA LYS A 78 3.88 0.90 -7.93
C LYS A 78 3.50 -0.21 -6.95
N GLU A 79 3.04 -1.37 -7.44
CA GLU A 79 2.80 -2.53 -6.57
C GLU A 79 4.10 -3.14 -6.05
N ALA A 80 5.16 -3.15 -6.87
CA ALA A 80 6.50 -3.53 -6.41
C ALA A 80 7.05 -2.59 -5.32
N GLU A 81 6.73 -1.29 -5.35
CA GLU A 81 7.18 -0.35 -4.32
C GLU A 81 6.36 -0.45 -3.00
N LEU A 82 5.05 -0.70 -3.09
CA LEU A 82 4.18 -0.83 -1.91
C LEU A 82 4.27 -2.19 -1.20
N VAL A 83 4.48 -3.28 -1.95
CA VAL A 83 4.71 -4.61 -1.35
C VAL A 83 6.09 -4.70 -0.70
N ASP A 84 7.09 -4.02 -1.27
CA ASP A 84 8.44 -4.04 -0.71
C ASP A 84 8.50 -3.22 0.59
N THR A 85 7.79 -2.11 0.73
CA THR A 85 7.76 -1.37 2.02
C THR A 85 7.04 -2.10 3.16
N LYS A 86 5.95 -2.83 2.86
CA LYS A 86 5.16 -3.54 3.89
C LYS A 86 5.88 -4.79 4.44
N ASN A 87 6.58 -5.54 3.59
CA ASN A 87 7.32 -6.73 4.03
C ASN A 87 8.72 -6.41 4.57
N ARG A 88 9.36 -5.29 4.16
CA ARG A 88 10.66 -4.84 4.70
C ARG A 88 10.61 -4.57 6.21
N GLY A 89 9.53 -3.94 6.69
CA GLY A 89 9.34 -3.66 8.12
C GLY A 89 9.27 -4.93 8.98
N PHE A 90 8.65 -5.99 8.45
CA PHE A 90 8.52 -7.26 9.16
C PHE A 90 9.87 -7.95 9.39
N GLY A 91 10.76 -7.99 8.39
CA GLY A 91 12.08 -8.63 8.57
C GLY A 91 13.02 -7.85 9.50
N ILE A 92 12.95 -6.52 9.50
CA ILE A 92 13.72 -5.68 10.43
C ILE A 92 13.18 -5.87 11.87
N ALA A 93 11.86 -5.81 12.05
CA ALA A 93 11.22 -6.04 13.34
C ALA A 93 11.51 -7.45 13.89
N PHE A 94 11.47 -8.48 13.03
CA PHE A 94 11.79 -9.86 13.39
C PHE A 94 13.26 -10.01 13.80
N SER A 95 14.18 -9.34 13.10
CA SER A 95 15.61 -9.35 13.44
C SER A 95 15.88 -8.70 14.80
N ILE A 96 15.25 -7.55 15.07
CA ILE A 96 15.37 -6.85 16.36
C ILE A 96 14.74 -7.68 17.49
N PHE A 97 13.60 -8.33 17.22
CA PHE A 97 12.94 -9.23 18.17
C PHE A 97 13.84 -10.41 18.57
N LEU A 98 14.47 -11.09 17.60
CA LEU A 98 15.43 -12.17 17.91
C LEU A 98 16.66 -11.65 18.66
N TYR A 99 17.14 -10.45 18.33
CA TYR A 99 18.29 -9.85 18.99
C TYR A 99 18.02 -9.54 20.47
N ILE A 100 16.85 -8.99 20.78
CA ILE A 100 16.43 -8.69 22.16
C ILE A 100 16.12 -9.98 22.94
N SER A 101 15.71 -11.06 22.26
CA SER A 101 15.43 -12.36 22.88
C SER A 101 16.71 -13.16 23.24
N SER A 102 17.86 -12.82 22.64
CA SER A 102 19.14 -13.52 22.85
C SER A 102 19.54 -13.72 24.33
N PRO A 103 19.44 -12.73 25.24
CA PRO A 103 19.79 -12.90 26.64
C PRO A 103 18.85 -13.87 27.38
N ILE A 104 17.58 -13.95 26.95
CA ILE A 104 16.57 -14.81 27.57
C ILE A 104 16.88 -16.28 27.28
N VAL A 105 17.28 -16.59 26.04
CA VAL A 105 17.70 -17.95 25.66
C VAL A 105 18.98 -18.36 26.40
N TYR A 106 19.92 -17.43 26.60
CA TYR A 106 21.16 -17.68 27.34
C TYR A 106 20.89 -18.07 28.81
N LEU A 107 19.97 -17.39 29.49
CA LEU A 107 19.60 -17.69 30.88
C LEU A 107 18.98 -19.09 31.05
N ILE A 108 18.24 -19.57 30.06
CA ILE A 108 17.64 -20.91 30.07
C ILE A 108 18.71 -21.99 29.88
N TRP A 109 19.67 -21.77 28.98
CA TRP A 109 20.67 -22.76 28.60
C TRP A 109 21.85 -22.88 29.58
N GLN A 110 22.11 -21.85 30.40
CA GLN A 110 23.16 -21.88 31.42
C GLN A 110 22.97 -23.04 32.41
N ASN A 111 21.73 -23.51 32.61
CA ASN A 111 21.44 -24.66 33.49
C ASN A 111 21.97 -26.01 32.99
N ILE A 112 22.35 -26.13 31.72
CA ILE A 112 22.82 -27.40 31.13
C ILE A 112 24.35 -27.43 31.01
N SER A 113 24.95 -26.40 30.41
CA SER A 113 26.41 -26.23 30.36
C SER A 113 26.78 -24.82 29.90
N GLU A 114 27.64 -24.14 30.65
CA GLU A 114 27.98 -22.72 30.40
C GLU A 114 28.70 -22.52 29.06
N THR A 115 29.59 -23.44 28.67
CA THR A 115 30.33 -23.36 27.41
C THR A 115 29.43 -23.46 26.18
N MET A 116 28.41 -24.32 26.22
CA MET A 116 27.47 -24.46 25.10
C MET A 116 26.53 -23.27 24.98
N ALA A 117 26.16 -22.65 26.12
CA ALA A 117 25.33 -21.45 26.13
C ALA A 117 26.04 -20.25 25.46
N ILE A 118 27.34 -20.07 25.70
CA ILE A 118 28.13 -18.99 25.10
C ILE A 118 28.25 -19.19 23.58
N ILE A 119 28.56 -20.42 23.14
CA ILE A 119 28.67 -20.74 21.71
C ILE A 119 27.33 -20.52 20.99
N GLY A 120 26.21 -20.95 21.59
CA GLY A 120 24.88 -20.73 21.03
C GLY A 120 24.50 -19.26 20.93
N CYS A 121 24.86 -18.45 21.94
CA CYS A 121 24.61 -17.01 21.94
C CYS A 121 25.33 -16.30 20.79
N LEU A 122 26.62 -16.61 20.58
CA LEU A 122 27.42 -16.04 19.49
C LEU A 122 26.87 -16.41 18.11
N PHE A 123 26.35 -17.64 17.95
CA PHE A 123 25.78 -18.10 16.70
C PHE A 123 24.48 -17.36 16.33
N ILE A 124 23.60 -17.14 17.32
CA ILE A 124 22.34 -16.41 17.13
C ILE A 124 22.59 -14.95 16.79
N VAL A 125 23.56 -14.31 17.47
CA VAL A 125 23.95 -12.92 17.18
C VAL A 125 24.53 -12.78 15.76
N ALA A 126 25.35 -13.74 15.32
CA ALA A 126 25.89 -13.75 13.96
C ALA A 126 24.78 -13.88 12.89
N LEU A 127 23.80 -14.76 13.12
CA LEU A 127 22.65 -14.91 12.21
C LEU A 127 21.77 -13.67 12.20
N ALA A 128 21.49 -13.07 13.36
CA ALA A 128 20.68 -11.85 13.46
C ALA A 128 21.34 -10.66 12.74
N THR A 129 22.65 -10.47 12.93
CA THR A 129 23.41 -9.40 12.28
C THR A 129 23.55 -9.62 10.77
N ALA A 130 23.77 -10.85 10.31
CA ALA A 130 23.78 -11.18 8.88
C ALA A 130 22.44 -10.89 8.20
N ASN A 131 21.32 -11.21 8.86
CA ASN A 131 19.98 -10.93 8.35
C ASN A 131 19.71 -9.41 8.30
N LEU A 132 20.12 -8.68 9.35
CA LEU A 132 19.99 -7.22 9.38
C LEU A 132 20.81 -6.53 8.29
N ILE A 133 22.04 -7.01 8.02
CA ILE A 133 22.88 -6.49 6.93
C ILE A 133 22.30 -6.82 5.56
N TYR A 134 21.81 -8.05 5.36
CA TYR A 134 21.20 -8.45 4.09
C TYR A 134 19.97 -7.58 3.74
N TRP A 135 19.11 -7.31 4.71
CA TRP A 135 17.93 -6.46 4.52
C TRP A 135 18.28 -4.96 4.49
N GLY A 136 19.23 -4.51 5.32
CA GLY A 136 19.67 -3.11 5.40
C GLY A 136 20.44 -2.61 4.19
N VAL A 137 21.35 -3.41 3.64
CA VAL A 137 22.13 -3.06 2.44
C VAL A 137 21.24 -3.06 1.19
N ARG A 138 20.27 -3.96 1.10
CA ARG A 138 19.31 -4.03 -0.01
C ARG A 138 18.38 -2.81 -0.03
N GLY A 139 17.94 -2.31 1.13
CA GLY A 139 17.16 -1.07 1.25
C GLY A 139 17.95 0.21 0.94
N SER A 140 19.25 0.24 1.23
CA SER A 140 20.11 1.40 0.92
C SER A 140 20.33 1.61 -0.57
N LYS A 141 20.33 0.53 -1.38
CA LYS A 141 20.49 0.62 -2.84
C LYS A 141 19.23 1.16 -3.53
N ALA A 142 18.04 0.79 -3.04
CA ALA A 142 16.77 1.30 -3.57
C ALA A 142 16.64 2.83 -3.38
N LYS A 143 17.00 3.35 -2.20
CA LYS A 143 17.00 4.80 -1.94
C LYS A 143 18.03 5.58 -2.75
N LYS A 144 19.16 4.96 -3.11
CA LYS A 144 20.20 5.62 -3.92
C LYS A 144 19.79 5.72 -5.39
N ALA A 145 19.11 4.71 -5.94
CA ALA A 145 18.60 4.75 -7.31
C ALA A 145 17.53 5.85 -7.47
N GLN A 146 16.55 5.92 -6.56
CA GLN A 146 15.50 6.95 -6.60
C GLN A 146 16.06 8.37 -6.50
N HIS A 147 17.07 8.60 -5.67
CA HIS A 147 17.72 9.91 -5.52
C HIS A 147 18.68 10.25 -6.68
N GLU A 148 19.05 9.30 -7.54
CA GLU A 148 19.90 9.55 -8.72
C GLU A 148 19.04 9.80 -9.98
N ASP A 149 17.84 9.21 -10.04
CA ASP A 149 16.85 9.46 -11.10
C ASP A 149 16.16 10.83 -10.95
N GLU A 150 15.83 11.26 -9.73
CA GLU A 150 15.27 12.60 -9.45
C GLU A 150 16.25 13.74 -9.85
N PHE A 151 17.55 13.53 -9.65
CA PHE A 151 18.59 14.48 -10.07
C PHE A 151 18.81 14.53 -11.59
N ARG A 152 18.49 13.46 -12.33
CA ARG A 152 18.58 13.43 -13.80
C ARG A 152 17.41 14.18 -14.47
N GLU A 153 16.20 14.09 -13.92
CA GLU A 153 15.05 14.83 -14.43
C GLU A 153 15.18 16.35 -14.25
N ASP A 154 15.68 16.80 -13.10
CA ASP A 154 15.91 18.21 -12.83
C ASP A 154 17.03 18.82 -13.70
N GLY A 155 17.99 17.99 -14.12
CA GLY A 155 19.04 18.38 -15.07
C GLY A 155 18.53 18.55 -16.51
N GLN A 156 17.51 17.80 -16.92
CA GLN A 156 16.92 17.91 -18.26
C GLN A 156 15.91 19.06 -18.40
N LYS A 157 15.24 19.49 -17.32
CA LYS A 157 14.31 20.64 -17.35
C LYS A 157 14.99 22.01 -17.39
N LYS A 158 16.32 22.07 -17.24
CA LYS A 158 17.11 23.31 -17.16
C LYS A 158 17.99 23.62 -18.37
N SER A 159 17.93 22.82 -19.44
CA SER A 159 18.67 23.07 -20.69
C SER A 159 17.76 23.48 -21.85
#